data_AF-A0A7S0GF30-F1
#
_entry.id   AF-A0A7S0GF30-F1
#
_cell.length_a   1.000
_cell.length_b   1.000
_cell.length_c   1.000
_cell.angle_alpha   90.00
_cell.angle_beta   90.00
_cell.angle_gamma   90.00
#
_symmetry.space_group_name_H-M   'P 1'
#
loop_
_entity.id
_entity.type
_entity.pdbx_description
1 polymer ?
#
loop_
_entity_poly.entity_id
_entity_poly.type
_entity_poly.pdbx_seq_one_letter_code
_entity_poly.pdbx_strand_id
1 'polypeptide(L)'
;KNKDEKEILSSVWGECNPGETTAILGPSGAGKTSLFNVIAGRVSPTANLSIDAEIYIGGRIISPKKLFKIRKQIAFVAQEDSLNETSTPRESMRFSAKLRLPRSTTDNEIDTLVNGFIKRLGLTSCADTIVGGGFKKGISGGEKKRTSVGVELIVRPSIVLLDEPTSGLDAY
;
A
#
# COMPACT_ATOMS: atom_id res chain seq x y z
N LYS A 1 -31.50 -16.54 12.61
CA LYS A 1 -31.58 -15.16 12.10
C LYS A 1 -30.83 -15.13 10.78
N ASN A 2 -31.53 -15.09 9.65
CA ASN A 2 -30.88 -14.81 8.35
C ASN A 2 -30.20 -13.45 8.49
N LYS A 3 -28.86 -13.44 8.41
CA LYS A 3 -28.15 -12.19 8.10
C LYS A 3 -28.44 -11.94 6.64
N ASP A 4 -29.14 -10.86 6.34
CA ASP A 4 -29.33 -10.44 4.95
C ASP A 4 -27.96 -10.28 4.29
N GLU A 5 -27.73 -11.01 3.20
CA GLU A 5 -26.50 -10.91 2.43
C GLU A 5 -26.45 -9.52 1.79
N LYS A 6 -25.35 -8.81 2.02
CA LYS A 6 -25.12 -7.47 1.44
C LYS A 6 -24.10 -7.59 0.33
N GLU A 7 -24.53 -7.29 -0.89
CA GLU A 7 -23.62 -7.15 -2.02
C GLU A 7 -22.83 -5.83 -1.91
N ILE A 8 -21.51 -5.91 -1.98
CA ILE A 8 -20.60 -4.75 -1.87
C ILE A 8 -20.06 -4.33 -3.24
N LEU A 9 -19.76 -5.30 -4.10
CA LEU A 9 -19.27 -5.11 -5.46
C LEU A 9 -20.14 -5.95 -6.38
N SER A 10 -20.69 -5.35 -7.44
CA SER A 10 -21.55 -6.02 -8.40
C SER A 10 -20.98 -5.90 -9.82
N SER A 11 -20.65 -7.04 -10.43
CA SER A 11 -20.23 -7.15 -11.85
C SER A 11 -19.17 -6.13 -12.31
N VAL A 12 -18.11 -5.94 -11.51
CA VAL A 12 -17.02 -5.00 -11.82
C VAL A 12 -15.96 -5.67 -12.68
N TRP A 13 -15.50 -5.00 -13.74
CA TRP A 13 -14.40 -5.45 -14.61
C TRP A 13 -13.48 -4.28 -14.98
N GLY A 14 -12.23 -4.59 -15.31
CA GLY A 14 -11.24 -3.62 -15.79
C GLY A 14 -9.87 -4.25 -16.01
N GLU A 15 -8.99 -3.51 -16.69
CA GLU A 15 -7.60 -3.91 -16.95
C GLU A 15 -6.63 -2.73 -16.71
N CYS A 16 -5.37 -3.06 -16.49
CA CYS A 16 -4.29 -2.08 -16.31
C CYS A 16 -3.00 -2.68 -16.87
N ASN A 17 -2.41 -2.02 -17.87
CA ASN A 17 -1.18 -2.52 -18.48
C ASN A 17 0.07 -2.03 -17.74
N PRO A 18 1.19 -2.76 -17.84
CA PRO A 18 2.45 -2.32 -17.27
C PRO A 18 2.85 -0.92 -17.77
N GLY A 19 3.16 -0.02 -16.84
CA GLY A 19 3.57 1.36 -17.14
C GLY A 19 2.42 2.35 -17.26
N GLU A 20 1.17 1.89 -17.23
CA GLU A 20 0.00 2.77 -17.20
C GLU A 20 -0.39 3.14 -15.77
N THR A 21 -1.04 4.29 -15.63
CA THR A 21 -1.69 4.70 -14.38
C THR A 21 -3.20 4.67 -14.58
N THR A 22 -3.87 3.71 -13.96
CA THR A 22 -5.34 3.60 -13.99
C THR A 22 -5.95 4.22 -12.73
N ALA A 23 -6.88 5.15 -12.91
CA ALA A 23 -7.61 5.77 -11.81
C ALA A 23 -9.01 5.18 -11.65
N ILE A 24 -9.38 4.81 -10.42
CA ILE A 24 -10.76 4.42 -10.08
C ILE A 24 -11.44 5.58 -9.37
N LEU A 25 -12.46 6.16 -10.01
CA LEU A 25 -13.20 7.31 -9.50
C LEU A 25 -14.63 6.91 -9.15
N GLY A 26 -15.15 7.45 -8.06
CA GLY A 26 -16.52 7.19 -7.61
C GLY A 26 -16.80 7.82 -6.25
N PRO A 27 -18.07 7.99 -5.87
CA PRO A 27 -18.45 8.61 -4.61
C PRO A 27 -17.95 7.80 -3.40
N SER A 28 -18.00 8.42 -2.21
CA SER A 28 -17.75 7.70 -0.96
C SER A 28 -18.75 6.55 -0.82
N GLY A 29 -18.28 5.39 -0.37
CA GLY A 29 -19.11 4.18 -0.25
C GLY A 29 -19.32 3.38 -1.54
N ALA A 30 -18.78 3.82 -2.69
CA ALA A 30 -18.91 3.10 -3.98
C ALA A 30 -18.12 1.77 -4.07
N GLY A 31 -17.45 1.34 -2.99
CA GLY A 31 -16.70 0.08 -2.97
C GLY A 31 -15.25 0.15 -3.50
N LYS A 32 -14.70 1.34 -3.78
CA LYS A 32 -13.31 1.51 -4.27
C LYS A 32 -12.27 0.81 -3.38
N THR A 33 -12.27 1.13 -2.09
CA THR A 33 -11.40 0.50 -1.08
C THR A 33 -11.68 -1.00 -0.94
N SER A 34 -12.94 -1.44 -1.09
CA SER A 34 -13.29 -2.86 -1.08
C SER A 34 -12.68 -3.61 -2.27
N LEU A 35 -12.76 -3.04 -3.47
CA LEU A 35 -12.14 -3.58 -4.67
C LEU A 35 -10.61 -3.68 -4.53
N PHE A 36 -9.96 -2.61 -4.06
CA PHE A 36 -8.52 -2.61 -3.82
C PHE A 36 -8.10 -3.65 -2.78
N ASN A 37 -8.87 -3.82 -1.70
CA ASN A 37 -8.60 -4.85 -0.70
C ASN A 37 -8.73 -6.28 -1.23
N VAL A 38 -9.67 -6.52 -2.16
CA VAL A 38 -9.78 -7.80 -2.87
C VAL A 38 -8.56 -8.01 -3.77
N ILE A 39 -8.23 -7.07 -4.66
CA ILE A 39 -7.10 -7.18 -5.61
C ILE A 39 -5.76 -7.33 -4.89
N ALA A 40 -5.55 -6.58 -3.80
CA ALA A 40 -4.37 -6.68 -2.96
C ALA A 40 -4.27 -8.02 -2.19
N GLY A 41 -5.29 -8.86 -2.29
CA GLY A 41 -5.40 -10.12 -1.58
C GLY A 41 -5.46 -9.93 -0.07
N ARG A 42 -5.84 -8.75 0.44
CA ARG A 42 -5.96 -8.44 1.88
C ARG A 42 -7.21 -9.06 2.49
N VAL A 43 -8.18 -9.39 1.65
CA VAL A 43 -9.41 -10.07 2.02
C VAL A 43 -9.38 -11.50 1.47
N SER A 44 -9.90 -12.45 2.23
CA SER A 44 -10.02 -13.85 1.81
C SER A 44 -11.43 -14.35 2.08
N PRO A 45 -11.98 -15.22 1.22
CA PRO A 45 -13.31 -15.78 1.45
C PRO A 45 -13.39 -16.47 2.82
N THR A 46 -14.46 -16.18 3.57
CA THR A 46 -14.76 -16.79 4.87
C THR A 46 -16.22 -17.26 4.89
N ALA A 47 -16.67 -17.87 5.98
CA ALA A 47 -18.07 -18.27 6.13
C ALA A 47 -19.07 -17.11 5.95
N ASN A 48 -18.65 -15.86 6.19
CA ASN A 48 -19.51 -14.68 6.08
C ASN A 48 -19.14 -13.77 4.89
N LEU A 49 -18.23 -14.22 4.00
CA LEU A 49 -17.78 -13.43 2.86
C LEU A 49 -17.47 -14.33 1.67
N SER A 50 -18.29 -14.23 0.64
CA SER A 50 -18.02 -14.79 -0.68
C SER A 50 -17.26 -13.78 -1.54
N ILE A 51 -16.39 -14.29 -2.40
CA ILE A 51 -15.76 -13.52 -3.46
C ILE A 51 -15.84 -14.38 -4.71
N ASP A 52 -16.64 -13.94 -5.67
CA ASP A 52 -16.73 -14.54 -6.99
C ASP A 52 -16.07 -13.59 -7.98
N ALA A 53 -14.86 -13.94 -8.41
CA ALA A 53 -14.04 -13.10 -9.28
C ALA A 53 -12.96 -13.93 -9.99
N GLU A 54 -12.67 -13.55 -11.23
CA GLU A 54 -11.52 -14.00 -11.99
C GLU A 54 -10.49 -12.86 -12.06
N ILE A 55 -9.27 -13.11 -11.57
CA ILE A 55 -8.22 -12.09 -11.52
C ILE A 55 -7.02 -12.57 -12.31
N TYR A 56 -6.56 -11.72 -13.24
CA TYR A 56 -5.46 -12.01 -14.15
C TYR A 56 -4.26 -11.14 -13.78
N ILE A 57 -3.12 -11.75 -13.44
CA ILE A 57 -1.89 -11.03 -13.11
C ILE A 57 -0.74 -11.64 -13.89
N GLY A 58 -0.10 -10.84 -14.75
CA GLY A 58 0.97 -11.30 -15.64
C GLY A 58 0.53 -12.44 -16.57
N GLY A 59 -0.71 -12.38 -17.08
CA GLY A 59 -1.29 -13.41 -17.95
C GLY A 59 -1.69 -14.71 -17.26
N ARG A 60 -1.63 -14.79 -15.92
CA ARG A 60 -2.02 -15.97 -15.14
C ARG A 60 -3.32 -15.72 -14.39
N ILE A 61 -4.24 -16.68 -14.45
CA ILE A 61 -5.45 -16.68 -13.63
C ILE A 61 -5.07 -17.00 -12.19
N ILE A 62 -5.47 -16.14 -11.27
CA ILE A 62 -5.27 -16.28 -9.83
C ILE A 62 -6.64 -16.25 -9.16
N SER A 63 -7.00 -17.36 -8.51
CA SER A 63 -8.24 -17.40 -7.73
C SER A 63 -8.14 -16.49 -6.50
N PRO A 64 -9.24 -15.88 -6.03
CA PRO A 64 -9.24 -14.99 -4.87
C PRO A 64 -8.58 -15.61 -3.62
N LYS A 65 -8.79 -16.92 -3.40
CA LYS A 65 -8.17 -17.69 -2.30
C LYS A 65 -6.64 -17.79 -2.39
N LYS A 66 -6.04 -17.56 -3.56
CA LYS A 66 -4.59 -17.68 -3.80
C LYS A 66 -3.88 -16.32 -3.89
N LEU A 67 -4.61 -15.20 -3.89
CA LEU A 67 -4.01 -13.86 -3.98
C LEU A 67 -3.02 -13.56 -2.86
N PHE A 68 -3.17 -14.16 -1.68
CA PHE A 68 -2.22 -13.97 -0.58
C PHE A 68 -0.77 -14.36 -0.97
N LYS A 69 -0.60 -15.28 -1.93
CA LYS A 69 0.71 -15.76 -2.40
C LYS A 69 1.49 -14.70 -3.19
N ILE A 70 0.80 -13.74 -3.79
CA ILE A 70 1.41 -12.70 -4.62
C ILE A 70 1.47 -11.33 -3.92
N ARG A 71 1.06 -11.23 -2.65
CA ARG A 71 1.13 -9.99 -1.86
C ARG A 71 2.52 -9.34 -1.88
N LYS A 72 3.59 -10.14 -2.01
CA LYS A 72 4.97 -9.62 -2.13
C LYS A 72 5.21 -8.80 -3.40
N GLN A 73 4.41 -8.99 -4.44
CA GLN A 73 4.49 -8.27 -5.71
C GLN A 73 3.61 -7.00 -5.71
N ILE A 74 2.75 -6.82 -4.72
CA ILE A 74 1.79 -5.72 -4.63
C ILE A 74 2.21 -4.80 -3.47
N ALA A 75 2.43 -3.53 -3.77
CA ALA A 75 2.42 -2.48 -2.75
C ALA A 75 1.01 -1.94 -2.59
N PHE A 76 0.61 -1.72 -1.34
CA PHE A 76 -0.68 -1.15 -0.99
C PHE A 76 -0.45 0.02 -0.05
N VAL A 77 -0.59 1.24 -0.58
CA VAL A 77 -0.56 2.46 0.23
C VAL A 77 -1.99 2.75 0.65
N ALA A 78 -2.28 2.51 1.92
CA ALA A 78 -3.60 2.75 2.50
C ALA A 78 -3.90 4.25 2.60
N GLN A 79 -5.18 4.58 2.75
CA GLN A 79 -5.64 5.95 2.99
C GLN A 79 -5.02 6.52 4.26
N GLU A 80 -5.17 5.81 5.39
CA GLU A 80 -4.55 6.17 6.67
C GLU A 80 -3.11 5.63 6.77
N ASP A 81 -2.18 6.52 7.15
CA ASP A 81 -0.78 6.15 7.35
C ASP A 81 -0.58 5.46 8.71
N SER A 82 -0.23 4.17 8.69
CA SER A 82 0.12 3.42 9.91
C SER A 82 1.63 3.42 10.12
N LEU A 83 2.18 4.59 10.48
CA LEU A 83 3.59 4.74 10.84
C LEU A 83 3.76 4.78 12.36
N ASN A 84 4.86 4.21 12.87
CA ASN A 84 5.17 4.27 14.29
C ASN A 84 5.63 5.70 14.65
N GLU A 85 4.88 6.36 15.55
CA GLU A 85 5.12 7.74 15.96
C GLU A 85 6.52 8.00 16.55
N THR A 86 7.16 6.98 17.14
CA THR A 86 8.50 7.13 17.75
C THR A 86 9.64 6.83 16.79
N SER A 87 9.35 6.28 15.61
CA SER A 87 10.35 6.00 14.58
C SER A 87 10.62 7.19 13.67
N THR A 88 11.74 7.18 12.96
CA THR A 88 12.04 8.12 11.87
C THR A 88 11.66 7.55 10.50
N PRO A 89 11.51 8.38 9.45
CA PRO A 89 11.35 7.90 8.08
C PRO A 89 12.43 6.91 7.65
N ARG A 90 13.69 7.18 7.99
CA ARG A 90 14.82 6.30 7.69
C ARG A 90 14.65 4.94 8.37
N GLU A 91 14.35 4.93 9.66
CA GLU A 91 14.13 3.70 10.42
C GLU A 91 12.96 2.89 9.89
N SER A 92 11.85 3.56 9.59
CA SER A 92 10.63 2.93 9.04
C SER A 92 10.92 2.21 7.72
N MET A 93 11.59 2.89 6.78
CA MET A 93 11.95 2.30 5.48
C MET A 93 12.97 1.17 5.64
N ARG A 94 14.00 1.37 6.49
CA ARG A 94 15.02 0.35 6.77
C ARG A 94 14.41 -0.90 7.40
N PHE A 95 13.48 -0.73 8.33
CA PHE A 95 12.76 -1.81 8.98
C PHE A 95 11.93 -2.61 7.96
N SER A 96 11.16 -1.92 7.11
CA SER A 96 10.40 -2.57 6.02
C SER A 96 11.32 -3.33 5.07
N ALA A 97 12.43 -2.74 4.66
CA ALA A 97 13.44 -3.37 3.80
C ALA A 97 14.00 -4.65 4.43
N LYS A 98 14.45 -4.60 5.70
CA LYS A 98 15.02 -5.76 6.40
C LYS A 98 14.03 -6.93 6.52
N LEU A 99 12.73 -6.65 6.65
CA LEU A 99 11.71 -7.69 6.79
C LEU A 99 11.25 -8.29 5.45
N ARG A 100 11.24 -7.49 4.39
CA ARG A 100 10.57 -7.87 3.13
C ARG A 100 11.53 -8.19 1.98
N LEU A 101 12.77 -7.68 2.01
CA LEU A 101 13.80 -8.00 1.02
C LEU A 101 14.40 -9.40 1.27
N PRO A 102 15.04 -10.01 0.25
CA PRO A 102 15.77 -11.26 0.43
C PRO A 102 16.83 -11.15 1.54
N ARG A 103 16.99 -12.23 2.33
CA ARG A 103 17.99 -12.30 3.42
C ARG A 103 19.44 -12.12 2.95
N SER A 104 19.69 -12.30 1.66
CA SER A 104 20.99 -12.08 1.04
C SER A 104 21.32 -10.59 0.83
N THR A 105 20.34 -9.69 0.99
CA THR A 105 20.55 -8.24 0.86
C THR A 105 21.34 -7.74 2.07
N THR A 106 22.49 -7.13 1.83
CA THR A 106 23.39 -6.62 2.86
C THR A 106 22.87 -5.32 3.49
N ASP A 107 23.31 -5.02 4.71
CA ASP A 107 22.95 -3.76 5.38
C ASP A 107 23.39 -2.53 4.57
N ASN A 108 24.54 -2.58 3.89
CA ASN A 108 25.00 -1.51 3.01
C ASN A 108 24.08 -1.31 1.79
N GLU A 109 23.61 -2.39 1.17
CA GLU A 109 22.65 -2.31 0.06
C GLU A 109 21.30 -1.74 0.53
N ILE A 110 20.83 -2.17 1.70
CA ILE A 110 19.61 -1.64 2.32
C ILE A 110 19.77 -0.14 2.58
N ASP A 111 20.87 0.28 3.19
CA ASP A 111 21.10 1.69 3.53
C ASP A 111 21.23 2.56 2.27
N THR A 112 21.90 2.05 1.23
CA THR A 112 21.97 2.70 -0.09
C THR A 112 20.58 2.88 -0.70
N LEU A 113 19.75 1.83 -0.62
CA LEU A 113 18.40 1.82 -1.16
C LEU A 113 17.50 2.81 -0.38
N VAL A 114 17.53 2.78 0.95
CA VAL A 114 16.79 3.69 1.82
C VAL A 114 17.17 5.14 1.55
N ASN A 115 18.47 5.46 1.48
CA ASN A 115 18.94 6.80 1.14
C ASN A 115 18.46 7.27 -0.24
N GLY A 116 18.44 6.36 -1.22
CA GLY A 116 17.88 6.64 -2.55
C GLY A 116 16.40 7.02 -2.50
N PHE A 117 15.59 6.30 -1.72
CA PHE A 117 14.17 6.60 -1.55
C PHE A 117 13.92 7.90 -0.77
N ILE A 118 14.65 8.13 0.33
CA ILE A 118 14.57 9.38 1.10
C ILE A 118 14.79 10.60 0.18
N LYS A 119 15.81 10.54 -0.68
CA LYS A 119 16.09 11.61 -1.63
C LYS A 119 14.99 11.77 -2.68
N ARG A 120 14.54 10.67 -3.30
CA ARG A 120 13.50 10.69 -4.36
C ARG A 120 12.15 11.16 -3.85
N LEU A 121 11.83 10.88 -2.59
CA LEU A 121 10.58 11.29 -1.94
C LEU A 121 10.68 12.67 -1.26
N GLY A 122 11.81 13.37 -1.38
CA GLY A 122 12.00 14.70 -0.79
C GLY A 122 11.92 14.69 0.74
N LEU A 123 12.43 13.63 1.38
CA LEU A 123 12.40 13.45 2.85
C LEU A 123 13.76 13.77 3.50
N THR A 124 14.74 14.27 2.75
CA THR A 124 16.12 14.47 3.23
C THR A 124 16.19 15.33 4.50
N SER A 125 15.39 16.40 4.59
CA SER A 125 15.37 17.32 5.74
C SER A 125 14.74 16.74 7.00
N CYS A 126 13.92 15.70 6.87
CA CYS A 126 13.18 15.09 7.97
C CYS A 126 13.49 13.59 8.15
N ALA A 127 14.49 13.07 7.45
CA ALA A 127 14.84 11.65 7.41
C ALA A 127 15.08 11.04 8.79
N ASP A 128 15.63 11.85 9.70
CA ASP A 128 16.03 11.49 11.06
C ASP A 128 15.16 12.21 12.11
N THR A 129 14.08 12.85 11.68
CA THR A 129 13.06 13.43 12.56
C THR A 129 11.99 12.38 12.84
N ILE A 130 11.54 12.26 14.09
CA ILE A 130 10.48 11.32 14.44
C ILE A 130 9.19 11.62 13.66
N VAL A 131 8.46 10.57 13.29
CA VAL A 131 7.16 10.68 12.63
C VAL A 131 6.19 11.51 13.49
N GLY A 132 6.16 11.25 14.80
CA GLY A 132 5.31 11.93 15.76
C GLY A 132 3.82 11.68 15.55
N GLY A 133 3.01 12.15 16.49
CA GLY A 133 1.56 12.00 16.50
C GLY A 133 0.89 12.90 17.52
N GLY A 134 -0.21 12.45 18.13
CA GLY A 134 -1.03 13.27 19.01
C GLY A 134 -0.31 13.76 20.27
N PHE A 135 0.62 12.95 20.79
CA PHE A 135 1.35 13.25 22.04
C PHE A 135 2.64 14.04 21.81
N LYS A 136 3.31 13.83 20.68
CA LYS A 136 4.56 14.51 20.33
C LYS A 136 4.55 14.85 18.86
N LYS A 137 4.64 16.15 18.56
CA LYS A 137 4.71 16.63 17.18
C LYS A 137 5.99 16.12 16.51
N GLY A 138 5.86 15.68 15.26
CA GLY A 138 6.95 15.20 14.43
C GLY A 138 6.87 15.82 13.03
N ILE A 139 7.10 15.00 12.01
CA ILE A 139 7.01 15.43 10.60
C ILE A 139 5.57 15.83 10.21
N SER A 140 5.45 16.64 9.15
CA SER A 140 4.17 17.09 8.59
C SER A 140 3.35 15.94 8.00
N GLY A 141 2.04 16.14 7.82
CA GLY A 141 1.15 15.13 7.21
C GLY A 141 1.60 14.68 5.82
N GLY A 142 2.04 15.61 4.97
CA GLY A 142 2.59 15.28 3.66
C GLY A 142 3.89 14.48 3.72
N GLU A 143 4.76 14.75 4.70
CA GLU A 143 5.96 13.95 4.94
C GLU A 143 5.62 12.55 5.48
N LYS A 144 4.59 12.41 6.32
CA LYS A 144 4.06 11.09 6.74
C LYS A 144 3.57 10.30 5.54
N LYS A 145 2.78 10.91 4.65
CA LYS A 145 2.26 10.24 3.45
C LYS A 145 3.38 9.78 2.53
N ARG A 146 4.37 10.64 2.26
CA ARG A 146 5.55 10.27 1.47
C ARG A 146 6.38 9.18 2.14
N THR A 147 6.48 9.19 3.47
CA THR A 147 7.16 8.13 4.24
C THR A 147 6.44 6.78 4.10
N SER A 148 5.10 6.78 4.23
CA SER A 148 4.23 5.60 4.04
C SER A 148 4.37 5.00 2.64
N VAL A 149 4.37 5.86 1.60
CA VAL A 149 4.68 5.45 0.22
C VAL A 149 6.05 4.80 0.13
N GLY A 150 7.09 5.41 0.71
CA GLY A 150 8.45 4.85 0.69
C GLY A 150 8.56 3.49 1.38
N VAL A 151 7.88 3.30 2.51
CA VAL A 151 7.81 2.02 3.25
C VAL A 151 7.25 0.89 2.38
N GLU A 152 6.27 1.18 1.53
CA GLU A 152 5.67 0.20 0.62
C GLU A 152 6.46 -0.01 -0.67
N LEU A 153 7.09 1.04 -1.22
CA LEU A 153 7.84 0.95 -2.47
C LEU A 153 9.26 0.37 -2.31
N ILE A 154 9.80 0.34 -1.09
CA ILE A 154 11.17 -0.11 -0.78
C ILE A 154 11.47 -1.53 -1.30
N VAL A 155 10.44 -2.36 -1.43
CA VAL A 155 10.54 -3.76 -1.89
C VAL A 155 10.49 -3.93 -3.40
N ARG A 156 10.41 -2.83 -4.16
CA ARG A 156 10.29 -2.82 -5.62
C ARG A 156 9.12 -3.70 -6.12
N PRO A 157 7.89 -3.40 -5.68
CA PRO A 157 6.70 -4.13 -6.10
C PRO A 157 6.49 -4.02 -7.62
N SER A 158 5.81 -5.01 -8.21
CA SER A 158 5.41 -4.99 -9.63
C SER A 158 4.07 -4.28 -9.85
N ILE A 159 3.23 -4.20 -8.82
CA ILE A 159 1.92 -3.55 -8.83
C ILE A 159 1.87 -2.59 -7.64
N VAL A 160 1.44 -1.35 -7.87
CA VAL A 160 1.24 -0.35 -6.81
C VAL A 160 -0.23 0.03 -6.78
N LEU A 161 -0.87 -0.18 -5.64
CA LEU A 161 -2.23 0.25 -5.35
C LEU A 161 -2.16 1.41 -4.36
N LEU A 162 -2.77 2.52 -4.72
CA LEU A 162 -2.78 3.76 -3.93
C LEU A 162 -4.21 4.10 -3.56
N ASP A 163 -4.63 3.87 -2.32
CA ASP A 163 -5.97 4.19 -1.85
C ASP A 163 -6.02 5.65 -1.36
N GLU A 164 -6.78 6.48 -2.07
CA GLU A 164 -6.90 7.93 -1.86
C GLU A 164 -5.56 8.64 -1.53
N PRO A 165 -4.51 8.50 -2.37
CA PRO A 165 -3.18 9.00 -2.03
C PRO A 165 -3.09 10.53 -1.94
N THR A 166 -4.07 11.24 -2.52
CA THR A 166 -4.15 12.70 -2.53
C THR A 166 -5.06 13.27 -1.44
N SER A 167 -5.76 12.43 -0.66
CA SER A 167 -6.63 12.91 0.41
C SER A 167 -5.80 13.56 1.53
N GLY A 168 -6.16 14.79 1.93
CA GLY A 168 -5.48 15.50 3.01
C GLY A 168 -4.11 16.09 2.62
N LEU A 169 -3.75 16.09 1.33
CA LEU A 169 -2.66 16.91 0.81
C LEU A 169 -3.23 18.25 0.32
N ASP A 170 -2.54 19.35 0.65
CA ASP A 170 -2.92 20.68 0.20
C ASP A 170 -2.88 20.77 -1.34
N ALA A 171 -3.92 21.34 -1.94
CA ALA A 171 -3.95 21.69 -3.35
C ALA A 171 -3.09 22.93 -3.56
N TYR A 172 -1.87 22.75 -4.08
CA TYR A 172 -1.07 23.86 -4.58
C TYR A 172 -1.58 24.32 -5.94
#